data_AF-A0A165MBJ2-F1
#
_entry.id   AF-A0A165MBJ2-F1
#
_cell.length_a   1.000
_cell.length_b   1.000
_cell.length_c   1.000
_cell.angle_alpha   90.00
_cell.angle_beta   90.00
_cell.angle_gamma   90.00
#
_symmetry.space_group_name_H-M   'P 1'
#
loop_
_entity.id
_entity.type
_entity.pdbx_description
1 polymer ?
#
loop_
_entity_poly.entity_id
_entity_poly.type
_entity_poly.pdbx_seq_one_letter_code
_entity_poly.pdbx_strand_id
1 'polypeptide(L)'
;MYAVSPDITGIPLSLPLMANLLYGPSYVSMDYALFHYGIIPERVNEVTSMTIKRGKAYDLSIGRFSYIHSHPILYSIGIDRVENEDRTGYLLASPEKALCDKLIFTRNLHVRSQRAFYELLFDDLRIDEDVLAHFDPEVIRACMSAGVKVELLRMLWQLVNGVQREAL
;
A
#
# COMPACT_ATOMS: atom_id res chain seq x y z
N MET A 1 18.60 6.21 11.38
CA MET A 1 17.44 5.75 12.17
C MET A 1 17.79 4.36 12.69
N TYR A 2 17.53 4.08 13.97
CA TYR A 2 17.86 2.82 14.65
C TYR A 2 16.63 2.34 15.43
N ALA A 3 16.54 1.04 15.71
CA ALA A 3 15.53 0.47 16.60
C ALA A 3 16.21 -0.27 17.74
N VAL A 4 15.65 -0.16 18.94
CA VAL A 4 16.20 -0.76 20.16
C VAL A 4 15.55 -2.13 20.37
N SER A 5 16.31 -3.12 20.87
CA SER A 5 15.79 -4.48 21.09
C SER A 5 14.60 -4.47 22.06
N PRO A 6 13.55 -5.27 21.80
CA PRO A 6 12.48 -5.52 22.77
C PRO A 6 12.98 -6.01 24.12
N ASP A 7 14.13 -6.71 24.15
CA ASP A 7 14.74 -7.18 25.40
C ASP A 7 15.16 -6.03 26.32
N ILE A 8 15.35 -4.82 25.76
CA ILE A 8 15.76 -3.62 26.48
C ILE A 8 14.55 -2.71 26.75
N THR A 9 13.66 -2.54 25.78
CA THR A 9 12.55 -1.58 25.86
C THR A 9 11.25 -2.19 26.39
N GLY A 10 11.07 -3.51 26.29
CA GLY A 10 9.79 -4.19 26.51
C GLY A 10 8.75 -3.94 25.41
N ILE A 11 9.07 -3.16 24.38
CA ILE A 11 8.17 -2.80 23.28
C ILE A 11 8.45 -3.73 22.08
N PRO A 12 7.42 -4.38 21.50
CA PRO A 12 7.61 -5.21 20.31
C PRO A 12 8.22 -4.44 19.14
N LEU A 13 9.03 -5.12 18.32
CA LEU A 13 9.60 -4.51 17.12
C LEU A 13 8.48 -4.13 16.14
N SER A 14 8.47 -2.87 15.73
CA SER A 14 7.65 -2.40 14.61
C SER A 14 8.21 -3.00 13.31
N LEU A 15 7.55 -4.03 12.78
CA LEU A 15 7.89 -4.64 11.50
C LEU A 15 7.94 -3.64 10.32
N PRO A 16 7.00 -2.67 10.17
CA PRO A 16 7.08 -1.74 9.05
C PRO A 16 8.26 -0.77 9.19
N LEU A 17 8.64 -0.41 10.43
CA LEU A 17 9.89 0.30 10.68
C LEU A 17 11.10 -0.54 10.29
N MET A 18 11.12 -1.83 10.64
CA MET A 18 12.22 -2.72 10.27
C MET A 18 12.35 -2.81 8.74
N ALA A 19 11.24 -2.90 8.01
CA ALA A 19 11.23 -2.91 6.55
C ALA A 19 11.90 -1.66 5.95
N ASN A 20 11.58 -0.47 6.47
CA ASN A 20 12.20 0.78 6.03
C ASN A 20 13.71 0.83 6.31
N LEU A 21 14.15 0.31 7.46
CA LEU A 21 15.56 0.29 7.85
C LEU A 21 16.38 -0.75 7.08
N LEU A 22 15.82 -1.93 6.83
CA LEU A 22 16.49 -3.05 6.16
C LEU A 22 16.88 -2.71 4.71
N TYR A 23 16.06 -1.94 4.01
CA TYR A 23 16.32 -1.61 2.60
C TYR A 23 15.72 -0.28 2.17
N GLY A 24 16.28 0.81 2.68
CA GLY A 24 15.96 2.17 2.22
C GLY A 24 16.69 2.55 0.91
N PRO A 25 16.17 3.51 0.12
CA PRO A 25 14.89 4.19 0.29
C PRO A 25 13.72 3.25 -0.04
N SER A 26 12.75 3.16 0.87
CA SER A 26 11.52 2.40 0.69
C SER A 26 10.41 2.92 1.60
N TYR A 27 9.16 2.58 1.26
CA TYR A 27 7.96 2.73 2.10
C TYR A 27 7.14 1.45 2.06
N VAL A 28 6.44 1.14 3.15
CA VAL A 28 5.58 -0.04 3.25
C VAL A 28 4.28 0.19 2.45
N SER A 29 3.81 -0.80 1.70
CA SER A 29 2.64 -0.66 0.80
C SER A 29 1.95 -2.01 0.58
N MET A 30 1.23 -2.17 -0.53
CA MET A 30 0.56 -3.39 -0.98
C MET A 30 -0.39 -3.94 0.11
N ASP A 31 -0.53 -5.26 0.19
CA ASP A 31 -1.45 -5.91 1.13
C ASP A 31 -1.15 -5.52 2.59
N TYR A 32 0.12 -5.32 2.96
CA TYR A 32 0.46 -4.93 4.33
C TYR A 32 -0.17 -3.59 4.70
N ALA A 33 -0.07 -2.59 3.83
CA ALA A 33 -0.70 -1.29 4.06
C ALA A 33 -2.24 -1.36 3.98
N LEU A 34 -2.78 -2.13 3.02
CA LEU A 34 -4.23 -2.34 2.92
C LEU A 34 -4.81 -2.97 4.21
N PHE A 35 -4.14 -4.00 4.74
CA PHE A 35 -4.51 -4.64 6.00
C PHE A 35 -4.34 -3.69 7.19
N HIS A 36 -3.26 -2.89 7.21
CA HIS A 36 -3.04 -1.88 8.26
C HIS A 36 -4.18 -0.87 8.36
N TYR A 37 -4.78 -0.47 7.24
CA TYR A 37 -5.94 0.43 7.20
C TYR A 37 -7.28 -0.29 7.30
N GLY A 38 -7.31 -1.62 7.42
CA GLY A 38 -8.56 -2.39 7.44
C GLY A 38 -9.30 -2.43 6.10
N ILE A 39 -8.62 -2.11 4.98
CA ILE A 39 -9.21 -2.11 3.64
C ILE A 39 -9.43 -3.53 3.14
N ILE A 40 -8.56 -4.47 3.52
CA ILE A 40 -8.73 -5.91 3.23
C ILE A 40 -8.82 -6.70 4.54
N PRO A 41 -9.65 -7.77 4.60
CA PRO A 41 -9.82 -8.56 5.82
C PRO A 41 -8.71 -9.62 6.01
N GLU A 42 -8.01 -10.03 4.96
CA GLU A 42 -7.01 -11.08 5.02
C GLU A 42 -5.77 -10.64 5.81
N ARG A 43 -5.37 -11.46 6.79
CA ARG A 43 -4.14 -11.22 7.54
C ARG A 43 -2.92 -11.35 6.63
N VAL A 44 -2.04 -10.36 6.71
CA VAL A 44 -0.80 -10.31 5.91
C VAL A 44 0.40 -10.66 6.78
N ASN A 45 1.18 -11.65 6.32
CA ASN A 45 2.37 -12.14 7.04
C ASN A 45 3.69 -11.60 6.48
N GLU A 46 3.68 -10.96 5.31
CA GLU A 46 4.87 -10.41 4.65
C GLU A 46 4.77 -8.89 4.55
N VAL A 47 5.79 -8.19 5.06
CA VAL A 47 5.87 -6.73 4.95
C VAL A 47 6.41 -6.38 3.58
N THR A 48 5.49 -6.04 2.66
CA THR A 48 5.86 -5.62 1.32
C THR A 48 6.10 -4.12 1.28
N SER A 49 7.22 -3.70 0.69
CA SER A 49 7.58 -2.30 0.51
C SER A 49 7.86 -1.97 -0.96
N MET A 50 7.63 -0.72 -1.34
CA MET A 50 8.03 -0.19 -2.64
C MET A 50 9.39 0.48 -2.52
N THR A 51 10.22 0.40 -3.55
CA THR A 51 11.56 1.01 -3.59
C THR A 51 11.93 1.46 -5.00
N ILE A 52 12.76 2.50 -5.12
CA ILE A 52 13.40 2.85 -6.41
C ILE A 52 14.63 1.99 -6.72
N LYS A 53 15.08 1.15 -5.78
CA LYS A 53 16.17 0.19 -5.98
C LYS A 53 15.67 -1.08 -6.68
N ARG A 54 16.58 -1.99 -7.02
CA ARG A 54 16.21 -3.32 -7.52
C ARG A 54 15.40 -4.06 -6.45
N GLY A 55 14.39 -4.82 -6.87
CA GLY A 55 13.61 -5.64 -5.96
C GLY A 55 14.47 -6.65 -5.19
N LYS A 56 14.07 -6.94 -3.94
CA LYS A 56 14.80 -7.80 -3.01
C LYS A 56 13.82 -8.45 -2.04
N ALA A 57 14.19 -9.57 -1.43
CA ALA A 57 13.45 -10.18 -0.33
C ALA A 57 14.42 -10.61 0.78
N TYR A 58 13.92 -10.61 2.01
CA TYR A 58 14.61 -11.13 3.19
C TYR A 58 13.65 -12.04 3.95
N ASP A 59 14.16 -13.19 4.37
CA ASP A 59 13.50 -14.09 5.29
C ASP A 59 14.32 -14.10 6.58
N LEU A 60 13.79 -13.46 7.61
CA LEU A 60 14.46 -13.25 8.89
C LEU A 60 13.64 -13.91 10.00
N SER A 61 14.26 -14.22 11.13
CA SER A 61 13.57 -14.79 12.29
C SER A 61 12.43 -13.92 12.81
N ILE A 62 12.49 -12.61 12.58
CA ILE A 62 11.47 -11.64 13.00
C ILE A 62 10.33 -11.47 11.98
N GLY A 63 10.47 -11.99 10.76
CA GLY A 63 9.45 -11.86 9.72
C GLY A 63 10.01 -11.87 8.30
N ARG A 64 9.08 -11.85 7.34
CA ARG A 64 9.38 -11.80 5.91
C ARG A 64 9.19 -10.39 5.36
N PHE A 65 10.15 -9.96 4.56
CA PHE A 65 10.19 -8.62 3.97
C PHE A 65 10.43 -8.73 2.48
N SER A 66 9.65 -8.02 1.68
CA SER A 66 9.87 -7.94 0.23
C SER A 66 9.83 -6.51 -0.27
N TYR A 67 10.55 -6.27 -1.35
CA TYR A 67 10.76 -4.96 -1.94
C TYR A 67 10.49 -5.04 -3.42
N ILE A 68 9.51 -4.28 -3.89
CA ILE A 68 9.11 -4.20 -5.29
C ILE A 68 9.66 -2.90 -5.88
N HIS A 69 10.29 -3.00 -7.04
CA HIS A 69 10.79 -1.83 -7.75
C HIS A 69 9.62 -0.98 -8.27
N SER A 70 9.58 0.29 -7.89
CA SER A 70 8.66 1.31 -8.39
C SER A 70 9.39 2.36 -9.21
N HIS A 71 8.74 2.84 -10.27
CA HIS A 71 9.23 3.99 -11.02
C HIS A 71 9.31 5.23 -10.10
N PRO A 72 10.34 6.09 -10.22
CA PRO A 72 10.53 7.25 -9.33
C PRO A 72 9.33 8.19 -9.24
N ILE A 73 8.66 8.47 -10.36
CA ILE A 73 7.45 9.34 -10.38
C ILE A 73 6.34 8.76 -9.51
N LEU A 74 6.13 7.44 -9.58
CA LEU A 74 5.11 6.75 -8.78
C LEU A 74 5.55 6.62 -7.32
N TYR A 75 6.85 6.55 -7.05
CA TYR A 75 7.41 6.42 -5.71
C TYR A 75 7.19 7.68 -4.87
N SER A 76 7.06 8.89 -5.46
CA SER A 76 6.94 10.14 -4.68
C SER A 76 5.52 10.54 -4.29
N ILE A 77 4.52 9.67 -4.50
CA ILE A 77 3.09 10.01 -4.37
C ILE A 77 2.47 9.28 -3.19
N GLY A 78 1.67 9.98 -2.37
CA GLY A 78 0.80 9.39 -1.35
C GLY A 78 1.54 8.57 -0.30
N ILE A 79 2.60 9.13 0.30
CA ILE A 79 3.36 8.47 1.37
C ILE A 79 3.21 9.29 2.64
N ASP A 80 2.80 8.63 3.70
CA ASP A 80 2.64 9.19 5.03
C ASP A 80 3.75 8.71 5.95
N ARG A 81 4.08 9.53 6.95
CA ARG A 81 4.90 9.12 8.09
C ARG A 81 3.97 8.71 9.22
N VAL A 82 4.02 7.43 9.59
CA VAL A 82 3.30 6.90 10.76
C VAL A 82 4.24 6.88 11.95
N GLU A 83 3.76 7.35 13.11
CA GLU A 83 4.51 7.37 14.36
C GLU A 83 4.11 6.17 15.23
N ASN A 84 5.10 5.43 15.72
CA ASN A 84 4.95 4.39 16.72
C ASN A 84 4.81 5.01 18.12
N GLU A 85 4.34 4.24 19.10
CA GLU A 85 4.21 4.69 20.51
C GLU A 85 5.53 5.20 21.11
N ASP A 86 6.66 4.65 20.67
CA ASP A 86 8.00 5.03 21.10
C ASP A 86 8.57 6.28 20.36
N ARG A 87 7.71 7.00 19.62
CA ARG A 87 8.05 8.18 18.78
C ARG A 87 8.98 7.90 17.61
N THR A 88 9.33 6.64 17.37
CA THR A 88 9.93 6.26 16.09
C THR A 88 8.86 6.34 15.00
N GLY A 89 9.26 6.41 13.73
CA GLY A 89 8.28 6.47 12.66
C GLY A 89 8.79 5.85 11.38
N TYR A 90 7.84 5.36 10.59
CA TYR A 90 8.07 4.69 9.33
C TYR A 90 7.22 5.31 8.22
N LEU A 91 7.65 5.11 6.99
CA LEU A 91 6.97 5.51 5.78
C LEU A 91 6.01 4.40 5.36
N LEU A 92 4.74 4.76 5.22
CA LEU A 92 3.63 3.91 4.79
C LEU A 92 2.92 4.59 3.62
N ALA A 93 2.49 3.82 2.63
CA ALA A 93 1.58 4.33 1.61
C ALA A 93 0.29 4.84 2.27
N SER A 94 -0.31 5.90 1.74
CA SER A 94 -1.69 6.28 2.06
C SER A 94 -2.66 5.15 1.62
N PRO A 95 -3.91 5.11 2.13
CA PRO A 95 -4.92 4.12 1.73
C PRO A 95 -5.06 3.95 0.21
N GLU A 96 -5.17 5.08 -0.51
CA GLU A 96 -5.34 5.14 -1.95
C GLU A 96 -4.07 4.68 -2.66
N LYS A 97 -2.92 5.14 -2.17
CA LYS A 97 -1.62 4.77 -2.71
C LYS A 97 -1.39 3.25 -2.59
N ALA A 98 -1.73 2.66 -1.45
CA ALA A 98 -1.60 1.23 -1.23
C ALA A 98 -2.44 0.42 -2.24
N LEU A 99 -3.67 0.86 -2.51
CA LEU A 99 -4.53 0.21 -3.50
C LEU A 99 -4.00 0.44 -4.93
N CYS A 100 -3.55 1.65 -5.27
CA CYS A 100 -2.89 1.92 -6.55
C CYS A 100 -1.66 1.02 -6.76
N ASP A 101 -0.78 0.91 -5.77
CA ASP A 101 0.39 0.04 -5.83
C ASP A 101 -0.03 -1.43 -6.01
N LYS A 102 -1.03 -1.90 -5.24
CA LYS A 102 -1.57 -3.26 -5.40
C LYS A 102 -2.03 -3.52 -6.83
N LEU A 103 -2.85 -2.64 -7.40
CA LEU A 103 -3.35 -2.78 -8.77
C LEU A 103 -2.23 -2.71 -9.81
N ILE A 104 -1.24 -1.85 -9.61
CA ILE A 104 -0.13 -1.65 -10.54
C ILE A 104 0.82 -2.84 -10.53
N PHE A 105 1.21 -3.31 -9.35
CA PHE A 105 2.29 -4.28 -9.19
C PHE A 105 1.83 -5.73 -9.05
N THR A 106 0.51 -5.99 -8.95
CA THR A 106 -0.02 -7.35 -9.09
C THR A 106 0.22 -7.86 -10.51
N ARG A 107 0.98 -8.95 -10.60
CA ARG A 107 1.33 -9.62 -11.86
C ARG A 107 0.10 -10.27 -12.47
N ASN A 108 0.04 -10.29 -13.79
CA ASN A 108 -1.04 -10.93 -14.56
C ASN A 108 -2.45 -10.46 -14.21
N LEU A 109 -2.58 -9.26 -13.62
CA LEU A 109 -3.88 -8.65 -13.37
C LEU A 109 -4.45 -8.14 -14.70
N HIS A 110 -5.44 -8.85 -15.23
CA HIS A 110 -6.07 -8.55 -16.51
C HIS A 110 -7.53 -8.14 -16.31
N VAL A 111 -7.73 -6.90 -15.87
CA VAL A 111 -9.07 -6.32 -15.76
C VAL A 111 -9.33 -5.42 -16.96
N ARG A 112 -10.38 -5.74 -17.74
CA ARG A 112 -10.73 -5.03 -18.99
C ARG A 112 -12.18 -4.54 -19.04
N SER A 113 -12.94 -4.69 -17.96
CA SER A 113 -14.32 -4.22 -17.87
C SER A 113 -14.59 -3.70 -16.47
N GLN A 114 -15.59 -2.82 -16.34
CA GLN A 114 -16.06 -2.35 -15.04
C GLN A 114 -16.50 -3.53 -14.17
N ARG A 115 -17.28 -4.47 -14.70
CA ARG A 115 -17.74 -5.64 -13.94
C ARG A 115 -16.58 -6.44 -13.33
N ALA A 116 -15.56 -6.78 -14.14
CA ALA A 116 -14.39 -7.50 -13.65
C ALA A 116 -13.57 -6.68 -12.64
N PHE A 117 -13.64 -5.34 -12.71
CA PHE A 117 -12.98 -4.47 -11.73
C PHE A 117 -13.72 -4.47 -10.39
N TYR A 118 -15.05 -4.44 -10.42
CA TYR A 118 -15.89 -4.61 -9.23
C TYR A 118 -15.68 -5.99 -8.59
N GLU A 119 -15.74 -7.06 -9.38
CA GLU A 119 -15.46 -8.44 -8.91
C GLU A 119 -14.09 -8.51 -8.23
N LEU A 120 -13.04 -7.91 -8.82
CA LEU A 120 -11.71 -7.86 -8.20
C LEU A 120 -11.71 -7.15 -6.84
N LEU A 121 -12.31 -5.97 -6.72
CA LEU A 121 -12.22 -5.18 -5.50
C LEU A 121 -13.09 -5.75 -4.38
N PHE A 122 -14.32 -6.12 -4.70
CA PHE A 122 -15.34 -6.46 -3.71
C PHE A 122 -15.49 -7.96 -3.46
N ASP A 123 -15.18 -8.81 -4.44
CA ASP A 123 -15.25 -10.26 -4.27
C ASP A 123 -13.87 -10.85 -3.99
N ASP A 124 -12.86 -10.56 -4.81
CA ASP A 124 -11.52 -11.16 -4.66
C ASP A 124 -10.73 -10.53 -3.50
N LEU A 125 -10.68 -9.18 -3.44
CA LEU A 125 -9.99 -8.45 -2.37
C LEU A 125 -10.89 -8.17 -1.16
N ARG A 126 -12.20 -8.34 -1.30
CA ARG A 126 -13.19 -8.19 -0.22
C ARG A 126 -13.10 -6.85 0.48
N ILE A 127 -12.84 -5.81 -0.30
CA ILE A 127 -12.82 -4.42 0.18
C ILE A 127 -14.25 -4.03 0.55
N ASP A 128 -14.42 -3.35 1.68
CA ASP A 128 -15.69 -2.73 2.02
C ASP A 128 -15.86 -1.45 1.19
N GLU A 129 -17.00 -1.31 0.50
CA GLU A 129 -17.27 -0.18 -0.39
C GLU A 129 -17.31 1.15 0.36
N ASP A 130 -17.75 1.14 1.62
CA ASP A 130 -17.81 2.33 2.48
C ASP A 130 -16.41 2.94 2.71
N VAL A 131 -15.37 2.12 2.65
CA VAL A 131 -13.98 2.59 2.81
C VAL A 131 -13.57 3.46 1.63
N LEU A 132 -14.09 3.21 0.42
CA LEU A 132 -13.78 4.00 -0.77
C LEU A 132 -14.37 5.40 -0.72
N ALA A 133 -15.44 5.63 0.04
CA ALA A 133 -16.02 6.97 0.22
C ALA A 133 -15.03 7.95 0.87
N HIS A 134 -14.09 7.43 1.67
CA HIS A 134 -13.11 8.21 2.42
C HIS A 134 -11.80 8.46 1.66
N PHE A 135 -11.67 7.89 0.46
CA PHE A 135 -10.44 8.01 -0.33
C PHE A 135 -10.26 9.42 -0.89
N ASP A 136 -9.03 9.92 -0.89
CA ASP A 136 -8.67 11.13 -1.64
C ASP A 136 -8.47 10.81 -3.14
N PRO A 137 -9.40 11.20 -4.04
CA PRO A 137 -9.28 10.92 -5.47
C PRO A 137 -8.05 11.61 -6.11
N GLU A 138 -7.47 12.61 -5.45
CA GLU A 138 -6.28 13.31 -5.93
C GLU A 138 -5.04 12.44 -5.90
N VAL A 139 -4.90 11.57 -4.89
CA VAL A 139 -3.78 10.61 -4.82
C VAL A 139 -3.84 9.63 -5.99
N ILE A 140 -5.03 9.14 -6.33
CA ILE A 140 -5.25 8.23 -7.45
C ILE A 140 -4.93 8.95 -8.77
N ARG A 141 -5.42 10.19 -8.93
CA ARG A 141 -5.13 11.03 -10.11
C ARG A 141 -3.65 11.31 -10.26
N ALA A 142 -2.94 11.58 -9.16
CA ALA A 142 -1.49 11.71 -9.16
C ALA A 142 -0.81 10.41 -9.60
N CYS A 143 -1.23 9.25 -9.09
CA CYS A 143 -0.68 7.96 -9.51
C CYS A 143 -0.88 7.71 -11.02
N MET A 144 -2.01 8.11 -11.59
CA MET A 144 -2.27 8.04 -13.05
C MET A 144 -1.24 8.84 -13.87
N SER A 145 -0.77 9.98 -13.35
CA SER A 145 0.22 10.83 -14.04
C SER A 145 1.57 10.14 -14.26
N ALA A 146 1.86 9.05 -13.52
CA ALA A 146 3.05 8.24 -13.70
C ALA A 146 3.02 7.39 -15.00
N GLY A 147 1.88 7.32 -15.70
CA GLY A 147 1.75 6.66 -17.00
C GLY A 147 1.69 5.13 -16.95
N VAL A 148 1.62 4.52 -15.75
CA VAL A 148 1.60 3.07 -15.57
C VAL A 148 0.17 2.58 -15.30
N LYS A 149 -0.31 1.60 -16.09
CA LYS A 149 -1.65 0.98 -15.93
C LYS A 149 -2.78 2.02 -15.77
N VAL A 150 -2.69 3.12 -16.53
CA VAL A 150 -3.58 4.29 -16.42
C VAL A 150 -5.06 3.92 -16.54
N GLU A 151 -5.43 3.01 -17.44
CA GLU A 151 -6.82 2.57 -17.61
C GLU A 151 -7.39 1.90 -16.35
N LEU A 152 -6.57 1.09 -15.65
CA LEU A 152 -6.97 0.43 -14.41
C LEU A 152 -7.16 1.45 -13.28
N LEU A 153 -6.23 2.40 -13.17
CA LEU A 153 -6.34 3.49 -12.19
C LEU A 153 -7.48 4.45 -12.51
N ARG A 154 -7.83 4.64 -13.80
CA ARG A 154 -9.00 5.42 -14.20
C ARG A 154 -10.30 4.76 -13.74
N MET A 155 -10.41 3.44 -13.85
CA MET A 155 -11.57 2.71 -13.31
C MET A 155 -11.68 2.90 -11.79
N LEU A 156 -10.56 2.82 -11.07
CA LEU A 156 -10.54 3.11 -9.62
C LEU A 156 -11.00 4.55 -9.32
N TRP A 157 -10.44 5.53 -10.03
CA TRP A 157 -10.77 6.94 -9.83
C TRP A 157 -12.25 7.21 -10.11
N GLN A 158 -12.81 6.63 -11.18
CA GLN A 158 -14.23 6.75 -11.51
C GLN A 158 -15.12 6.12 -10.43
N LEU A 159 -14.74 4.95 -9.91
CA LEU A 159 -15.46 4.27 -8.84
C LEU A 159 -15.51 5.12 -7.57
N VAL A 160 -14.35 5.59 -7.09
CA VAL A 160 -14.26 6.44 -5.88
C VAL A 160 -15.10 7.70 -6.03
N ASN A 161 -15.03 8.39 -7.18
CA ASN A 161 -15.85 9.57 -7.44
C ASN A 161 -17.35 9.24 -7.55
N GLY A 162 -17.72 8.03 -7.97
CA GLY A 162 -19.10 7.57 -8.02
C GLY A 162 -19.67 7.39 -6.61
N VAL A 163 -18.98 6.58 -5.79
CA VAL A 163 -19.36 6.31 -4.39
C VAL A 163 -19.49 7.61 -3.58
N GLN A 164 -18.55 8.55 -3.74
CA GLN A 164 -18.59 9.84 -3.05
C GLN A 164 -19.77 10.73 -3.45
N ARG A 165 -20.32 10.58 -4.65
CA ARG A 165 -21.51 11.33 -5.08
C ARG A 165 -22.80 10.76 -4.53
N GLU A 166 -22.84 9.45 -4.28
CA GLU A 166 -24.00 8.76 -3.71
C GLU A 166 -24.09 8.93 -2.19
N ALA A 167 -22.97 9.23 -1.54
CA ALA A 167 -22.88 9.49 -0.10
C ALA A 167 -23.25 10.93 0.32
N LEU A 168 -23.50 11.85 -0.63
CA LEU A 168 -23.87 13.26 -0.41
C LEU A 168 -25.38 13.50 -0.57
#